data_AF-W9NPF1-F1
#
_entry.id   AF-W9NPF1-F1
#
_cell.length_a   1.000
_cell.length_b   1.000
_cell.length_c   1.000
_cell.angle_alpha   90.00
_cell.angle_beta   90.00
_cell.angle_gamma   90.00
#
_symmetry.space_group_name_H-M   'P 1'
#
loop_
_entity.id
_entity.type
_entity.pdbx_description
1 polymer ?
#
loop_
_entity_poly.entity_id
_entity_poly.type
_entity_poly.pdbx_seq_one_letter_code
_entity_poly.pdbx_strand_id
1 'polypeptide(L)'
;MSRTKHFLPPLVGLIFAILAFVFSVLTITSREWAIRMNYDPDPNPQTWDKPTYTLYRSPFIICREEQVNSTDPNADPVYSVHCDHFKPYGHNKTTCELMNVTDSDVAENLGDQRLCQQIHLAGNYAIASTVFIGVGFLATMTLAFLSLLRSVSTHRHKHESDHRSNNRALPLLTLVTLAFLFVGFVTALISQFYGIMGFIVSLPNQSDFASSQGSGSSNEAEVHGFHGPWFQGKALSVYATLAWGFTIATGTMVSLTWRLPRWNV
;
A
#
# COMPACT_ATOMS: atom_id res chain seq x y z
N MET A 1 7.85 18.45 37.37
CA MET A 1 6.77 17.89 36.51
C MET A 1 6.54 18.63 35.17
N SER A 2 7.44 19.48 34.66
CA SER A 2 7.17 20.35 33.50
C SER A 2 7.83 19.93 32.15
N ARG A 3 8.97 19.23 32.16
CA ARG A 3 9.72 18.86 30.92
C ARG A 3 9.02 17.81 30.03
N THR A 4 8.32 16.84 30.61
CA THR A 4 7.69 15.74 29.85
C THR A 4 6.54 16.19 28.96
N LYS A 5 5.82 17.26 29.34
CA LYS A 5 4.65 17.76 28.60
C LYS A 5 5.00 18.52 27.31
N HIS A 6 6.24 18.94 27.12
CA HIS A 6 6.67 19.68 25.91
C HIS A 6 7.49 18.84 24.93
N PHE A 7 8.03 17.71 25.37
CA PHE A 7 8.90 16.86 24.58
C PHE A 7 8.20 15.60 24.07
N LEU A 8 7.31 15.01 24.88
CA LEU A 8 6.64 13.76 24.54
C LEU A 8 5.72 13.88 23.31
N PRO A 9 4.90 14.94 23.15
CA PRO A 9 3.99 15.03 22.02
C PRO A 9 4.68 15.14 20.64
N PRO A 10 5.73 15.97 20.45
CA PRO A 10 6.50 15.98 19.20
C PRO A 10 7.15 14.64 18.87
N LEU A 11 7.71 13.95 19.87
CA LEU A 11 8.38 12.66 19.69
C LEU A 11 7.38 11.58 19.24
N VAL A 12 6.23 11.50 19.91
CA VAL A 12 5.17 10.55 19.57
C VAL A 12 4.61 10.83 18.16
N GLY A 13 4.40 12.11 17.82
CA GLY A 13 3.99 12.50 16.46
C GLY A 13 5.01 12.08 15.40
N LEU A 14 6.31 12.22 15.70
CA LEU A 14 7.39 11.77 14.81
C LEU A 14 7.42 10.25 14.65
N ILE A 15 7.24 9.48 15.73
CA ILE A 15 7.17 8.01 15.68
C ILE A 15 6.04 7.56 14.76
N PHE A 16 4.84 8.15 14.92
CA PHE A 16 3.72 7.86 14.03
C PHE A 16 4.02 8.25 12.58
N ALA A 17 4.72 9.38 12.34
CA ALA A 17 5.07 9.81 10.99
C ALA A 17 6.03 8.82 10.31
N ILE A 18 7.00 8.29 11.06
CA ILE A 18 7.93 7.25 10.59
C ILE A 18 7.16 5.99 10.24
N LEU A 19 6.28 5.51 11.14
CA LEU A 19 5.48 4.31 10.90
C LEU A 19 4.56 4.49 9.69
N ALA A 20 3.88 5.63 9.56
CA ALA A 20 3.04 5.96 8.42
C ALA A 20 3.81 5.89 7.10
N PHE A 21 5.00 6.49 7.06
CA PHE A 21 5.85 6.49 5.86
C PHE A 21 6.36 5.08 5.53
N VAL A 22 6.89 4.35 6.51
CA VAL A 22 7.39 2.98 6.33
C VAL A 22 6.28 2.06 5.81
N PHE A 23 5.09 2.08 6.42
CA PHE A 23 3.98 1.26 5.97
C PHE A 23 3.46 1.69 4.60
N SER A 24 3.49 2.98 4.25
CA SER A 24 3.16 3.45 2.90
C SER A 24 4.12 2.88 1.86
N VAL A 25 5.44 2.91 2.13
CA VAL A 25 6.47 2.33 1.25
C VAL A 25 6.32 0.80 1.17
N LEU A 26 6.09 0.11 2.29
CA LEU A 26 5.86 -1.34 2.30
C LEU A 26 4.60 -1.72 1.52
N THR A 27 3.55 -0.90 1.59
CA THR A 27 2.32 -1.12 0.83
C THR A 27 2.62 -1.08 -0.66
N ILE A 28 3.23 0.00 -1.16
CA ILE A 28 3.44 0.18 -2.60
C ILE A 28 4.48 -0.77 -3.21
N THR A 29 5.48 -1.20 -2.43
CA THR A 29 6.55 -2.10 -2.90
C THR A 29 6.23 -3.59 -2.73
N SER A 30 5.16 -3.93 -2.00
CA SER A 30 4.80 -5.32 -1.77
C SER A 30 4.02 -5.92 -2.93
N ARG A 31 4.33 -7.17 -3.26
CA ARG A 31 3.54 -8.01 -4.17
C ARG A 31 2.26 -8.54 -3.53
N GLU A 32 2.16 -8.53 -2.20
CA GLU A 32 1.07 -9.17 -1.43
C GLU A 32 -0.17 -8.26 -1.31
N TRP A 33 -0.60 -7.67 -2.41
CA TRP A 33 -1.88 -6.95 -2.47
C TRP A 33 -3.04 -7.93 -2.58
N ALA A 34 -2.91 -8.90 -3.48
CA ALA A 34 -3.77 -10.06 -3.57
C ALA A 34 -2.96 -11.34 -3.67
N ILE A 35 -3.53 -12.42 -3.14
CA ILE A 35 -2.92 -13.73 -3.00
C ILE A 35 -3.88 -14.77 -3.56
N ARG A 36 -3.35 -15.72 -4.33
CA ARG A 36 -4.08 -16.93 -4.74
C ARG A 36 -3.26 -18.15 -4.39
N MET A 37 -3.90 -19.08 -3.68
CA MET A 37 -3.33 -20.39 -3.36
C MET A 37 -3.78 -21.39 -4.42
N ASN A 38 -2.85 -22.12 -5.02
CA ASN A 38 -3.14 -23.15 -6.03
C ASN A 38 -2.79 -24.52 -5.45
N TYR A 39 -3.64 -25.50 -5.71
CA TYR A 39 -3.58 -26.84 -5.15
C TYR A 39 -3.40 -27.86 -6.28
N ASP A 40 -2.91 -29.04 -5.92
CA ASP A 40 -2.76 -30.15 -6.86
C ASP A 40 -4.14 -30.58 -7.42
N PRO A 41 -4.23 -31.09 -8.66
CA PRO A 41 -5.49 -31.40 -9.29
C PRO A 41 -6.16 -32.67 -8.76
N ASP A 42 -5.66 -33.24 -7.67
CA ASP A 42 -6.37 -34.29 -6.95
C ASP A 42 -7.72 -33.73 -6.46
N PRO A 43 -8.85 -34.26 -6.95
CA PRO A 43 -10.17 -33.66 -6.75
C PRO A 43 -10.69 -33.77 -5.31
N ASN A 44 -9.88 -34.23 -4.35
CA ASN A 44 -10.27 -34.37 -2.96
C ASN A 44 -9.99 -33.08 -2.16
N PRO A 45 -11.01 -32.26 -1.82
CA PRO A 45 -10.79 -31.01 -1.10
C PRO A 45 -10.24 -31.22 0.32
N GLN A 46 -10.29 -32.45 0.84
CA GLN A 46 -9.72 -32.80 2.15
C GLN A 46 -8.18 -32.78 2.17
N THR A 47 -7.52 -32.84 1.00
CA THR A 47 -6.06 -32.78 0.88
C THR A 47 -5.54 -31.37 0.57
N TRP A 48 -6.42 -30.36 0.51
CA TRP A 48 -6.04 -28.95 0.28
C TRP A 48 -5.56 -28.25 1.56
N ASP A 49 -4.67 -28.89 2.32
CA ASP A 49 -4.09 -28.33 3.54
C ASP A 49 -2.86 -27.46 3.24
N LYS A 50 -2.11 -27.78 2.18
CA LYS A 50 -0.93 -27.05 1.73
C LYS A 50 -1.02 -26.72 0.24
N PRO A 51 -0.88 -25.43 -0.15
CA PRO A 51 -0.84 -25.09 -1.56
C PRO A 51 0.47 -25.56 -2.19
N THR A 52 0.40 -26.04 -3.43
CA THR A 52 1.56 -26.41 -4.24
C THR A 52 2.41 -25.16 -4.54
N TYR A 53 1.74 -24.05 -4.86
CA TYR A 53 2.37 -22.75 -5.02
C TYR A 53 1.37 -21.62 -4.74
N THR A 54 1.90 -20.42 -4.50
CA THR A 54 1.10 -19.22 -4.21
C THR A 54 1.45 -18.12 -5.20
N LEU A 55 0.43 -17.57 -5.86
CA LEU A 55 0.57 -16.44 -6.77
C LEU A 55 0.21 -15.13 -6.07
N TYR A 56 0.81 -14.05 -6.56
CA TYR A 56 0.69 -12.72 -5.99
C TYR A 56 0.43 -11.70 -7.09
N ARG A 57 -0.41 -10.71 -6.79
CA ARG A 57 -0.67 -9.57 -7.68
C ARG A 57 -0.71 -8.28 -6.88
N SER A 58 -0.17 -7.23 -7.48
CA SER A 58 -0.18 -5.85 -7.00
C SER A 58 -0.15 -4.89 -8.18
N PRO A 59 -0.36 -3.57 -7.99
CA PRO A 59 -0.38 -2.61 -9.10
C PRO A 59 0.92 -2.55 -9.91
N PHE A 60 2.04 -3.05 -9.39
CA PHE A 60 3.35 -2.98 -10.04
C PHE A 60 4.06 -4.33 -10.17
N ILE A 61 3.50 -5.41 -9.61
CA ILE A 61 4.12 -6.74 -9.58
C ILE A 61 3.04 -7.79 -9.87
N ILE A 62 3.29 -8.64 -10.86
CA ILE A 62 2.52 -9.85 -11.10
C ILE A 62 3.46 -11.04 -10.96
N CYS A 63 3.02 -12.05 -10.22
CA CYS A 63 3.74 -13.30 -10.10
C CYS A 63 3.00 -14.43 -10.81
N ARG A 64 3.78 -15.29 -11.46
CA ARG A 64 3.35 -16.42 -12.27
C ARG A 64 4.10 -17.69 -11.94
N GLU A 65 3.48 -18.81 -12.21
CA GLU A 65 4.10 -20.12 -12.15
C GLU A 65 5.01 -20.36 -13.35
N GLU A 66 6.14 -21.02 -13.10
CA GLU A 66 7.04 -21.55 -14.11
C GLU A 66 7.33 -23.00 -13.74
N GLN A 67 6.90 -23.93 -14.60
CA GLN A 67 7.13 -25.36 -14.40
C GLN A 67 8.61 -25.66 -14.59
N VAL A 68 9.23 -26.23 -13.56
CA VAL A 68 10.63 -26.64 -13.61
C VAL A 68 10.68 -28.01 -14.27
N ASN A 69 11.24 -28.07 -15.48
CA ASN A 69 11.39 -29.34 -16.20
C ASN A 69 12.24 -30.32 -15.39
N SER A 70 11.59 -31.38 -14.91
CA SER A 70 12.31 -32.51 -14.32
C SER A 70 12.93 -33.37 -15.43
N THR A 71 14.12 -33.92 -15.16
CA THR A 71 14.75 -34.92 -16.03
C THR A 71 14.22 -36.33 -15.75
N ASP A 72 13.45 -36.51 -14.67
CA ASP A 72 12.76 -37.76 -14.34
C ASP A 72 11.30 -37.70 -14.81
N PRO A 73 10.88 -38.56 -15.76
CA PRO A 73 9.51 -38.58 -16.29
C PRO A 73 8.45 -39.01 -15.26
N ASN A 74 8.84 -39.52 -14.09
CA ASN A 74 7.92 -39.94 -13.02
C ASN A 74 7.94 -39.01 -11.81
N ALA A 75 8.70 -37.92 -11.84
CA ALA A 75 8.71 -36.95 -10.74
C ALA A 75 7.45 -36.08 -10.77
N ASP A 76 6.91 -35.80 -9.58
CA ASP A 76 5.83 -34.83 -9.43
C ASP A 76 6.26 -33.46 -10.01
N PRO A 77 5.34 -32.73 -10.67
CA PRO A 77 5.66 -31.44 -11.26
C PRO A 77 6.07 -30.44 -10.16
N VAL A 78 7.30 -29.92 -10.28
CA VAL A 78 7.80 -28.88 -9.39
C VAL A 78 7.56 -27.51 -10.03
N TYR A 79 6.86 -26.64 -9.32
CA TYR A 79 6.57 -25.28 -9.77
C TYR A 79 7.47 -24.28 -9.06
N SER A 80 7.98 -23.30 -9.81
CA SER A 80 8.64 -22.11 -9.27
C SER A 80 7.75 -20.88 -9.51
N VAL A 81 7.89 -19.85 -8.66
CA VAL A 81 7.11 -18.61 -8.81
C VAL A 81 8.04 -17.48 -9.24
N HIS A 82 7.84 -16.98 -10.45
CA HIS A 82 8.54 -15.82 -10.99
C HIS A 82 7.68 -14.56 -10.79
N CYS A 83 8.28 -13.40 -10.54
CA CYS A 83 7.56 -12.15 -10.37
C CYS A 83 8.12 -11.05 -11.27
N ASP A 84 7.28 -10.55 -12.18
CA ASP A 84 7.61 -9.47 -13.10
C ASP A 84 7.26 -8.11 -12.50
N HIS A 85 8.17 -7.16 -12.68
CA HIS A 85 8.01 -5.77 -12.24
C HIS A 85 7.61 -4.87 -13.40
N PHE A 86 6.51 -4.18 -13.22
CA PHE A 86 5.90 -3.32 -14.23
C PHE A 86 6.07 -1.85 -13.87
N LYS A 87 6.08 -1.02 -14.92
CA LYS A 87 6.13 0.44 -14.76
C LYS A 87 4.73 0.96 -14.40
N PRO A 88 4.65 2.11 -13.70
CA PRO A 88 3.37 2.73 -13.38
C PRO A 88 2.64 3.31 -14.61
N TYR A 89 3.34 3.50 -15.72
CA TYR A 89 2.78 3.98 -16.97
C TYR A 89 3.58 3.48 -18.17
N GLY A 90 2.93 3.53 -19.34
CA GLY A 90 3.53 3.21 -20.63
C GLY A 90 2.89 1.99 -21.28
N HIS A 91 2.86 2.00 -22.61
CA HIS A 91 2.24 0.94 -23.40
C HIS A 91 3.01 -0.37 -23.26
N ASN A 92 2.28 -1.47 -23.00
CA ASN A 92 2.82 -2.82 -22.79
C ASN A 92 3.90 -2.87 -21.69
N LYS A 93 3.72 -2.05 -20.65
CA LYS A 93 4.67 -1.94 -19.52
C LYS A 93 3.97 -1.95 -18.17
N THR A 94 2.66 -2.06 -18.14
CA THR A 94 1.87 -2.03 -16.91
C THR A 94 1.31 -3.40 -16.55
N THR A 95 0.89 -3.54 -15.29
CA THR A 95 0.29 -4.76 -14.75
C THR A 95 -1.10 -5.06 -15.30
N CYS A 96 -1.73 -4.15 -16.01
CA CYS A 96 -3.01 -4.43 -16.66
C CYS A 96 -3.11 -3.70 -17.99
N GLU A 97 -3.19 -4.46 -19.06
CA GLU A 97 -3.28 -4.00 -20.43
C GLU A 97 -4.52 -4.61 -21.10
N LEU A 98 -5.07 -3.87 -22.07
CA LEU A 98 -6.19 -4.34 -22.88
C LEU A 98 -5.69 -5.33 -23.95
N MET A 99 -6.57 -6.21 -24.43
CA MET A 99 -6.22 -7.18 -25.49
C MET A 99 -5.69 -6.52 -26.77
N ASN A 100 -6.24 -5.37 -27.11
CA ASN A 100 -5.80 -4.56 -28.26
C ASN A 100 -4.41 -3.91 -28.08
N VAL A 101 -3.81 -4.05 -26.89
CA VAL A 101 -2.48 -3.52 -26.56
C VAL A 101 -1.46 -4.64 -26.45
N THR A 102 -1.86 -5.81 -25.94
CA THR A 102 -0.97 -6.98 -25.80
C THR A 102 -0.82 -7.78 -27.09
N ASP A 103 -1.72 -7.60 -28.06
CA ASP A 103 -1.82 -8.42 -29.29
C ASP A 103 -1.83 -9.95 -28.99
N SER A 104 -2.29 -10.31 -27.79
CA SER A 104 -2.30 -11.68 -27.25
C SER A 104 -3.45 -11.85 -26.26
N ASP A 105 -4.17 -12.96 -26.40
CA ASP A 105 -5.27 -13.42 -25.54
C ASP A 105 -4.80 -14.24 -24.34
N VAL A 106 -3.50 -14.57 -24.26
CA VAL A 106 -2.92 -15.42 -23.21
C VAL A 106 -2.00 -14.62 -22.26
N ALA A 107 -1.91 -13.29 -22.42
CA ALA A 107 -1.05 -12.47 -21.58
C ALA A 107 -1.58 -12.38 -20.13
N GLU A 108 -0.73 -12.57 -19.13
CA GLU A 108 -1.14 -12.57 -17.72
C GLU A 108 -1.54 -11.19 -17.17
N ASN A 109 -1.04 -10.14 -17.82
CA ASN A 109 -1.42 -8.75 -17.56
C ASN A 109 -2.65 -8.34 -18.38
N LEU A 110 -3.36 -9.27 -19.01
CA LEU A 110 -4.58 -8.98 -19.74
C LEU A 110 -5.74 -8.67 -18.78
N GLY A 111 -6.48 -7.60 -19.06
CA GLY A 111 -7.71 -7.28 -18.35
C GLY A 111 -8.72 -6.52 -19.20
N ASP A 112 -9.96 -6.50 -18.73
CA ASP A 112 -10.98 -5.63 -19.31
C ASP A 112 -10.73 -4.16 -18.92
N GLN A 113 -11.40 -3.23 -19.60
CA GLN A 113 -11.21 -1.79 -19.37
C GLN A 113 -11.48 -1.40 -17.91
N ARG A 114 -12.47 -2.04 -17.28
CA ARG A 114 -12.86 -1.77 -15.90
C ARG A 114 -11.78 -2.22 -14.91
N LEU A 115 -11.31 -3.45 -15.03
CA LEU A 115 -10.26 -4.04 -14.19
C LEU A 115 -8.97 -3.23 -14.31
N CYS A 116 -8.53 -2.95 -15.54
CA CYS A 116 -7.30 -2.18 -15.74
C CYS A 116 -7.41 -0.76 -15.20
N GLN A 117 -8.56 -0.10 -15.38
CA GLN A 117 -8.77 1.21 -14.77
C GLN A 117 -8.67 1.16 -13.25
N GLN A 118 -9.25 0.15 -12.59
CA GLN A 118 -9.18 0.01 -11.14
C GLN A 118 -7.75 -0.26 -10.65
N ILE A 119 -7.00 -1.15 -11.32
CA ILE A 119 -5.61 -1.46 -10.98
C ILE A 119 -4.70 -0.23 -11.14
N HIS A 120 -4.85 0.51 -12.25
CA HIS A 120 -4.07 1.73 -12.50
C HIS A 120 -4.40 2.84 -11.51
N LEU A 121 -5.68 3.03 -11.18
CA LEU A 121 -6.09 3.98 -10.14
C LEU A 121 -5.51 3.59 -8.79
N ALA A 122 -5.58 2.31 -8.41
CA ALA A 122 -5.01 1.81 -7.16
C ALA A 122 -3.51 2.13 -7.05
N GLY A 123 -2.74 1.83 -8.09
CA GLY A 123 -1.30 2.12 -8.14
C GLY A 123 -0.98 3.62 -8.12
N ASN A 124 -1.65 4.42 -8.94
CA ASN A 124 -1.40 5.85 -9.02
C ASN A 124 -1.73 6.57 -7.70
N TYR A 125 -2.84 6.20 -7.05
CA TYR A 125 -3.18 6.74 -5.74
C TYR A 125 -2.24 6.23 -4.63
N ALA A 126 -1.68 5.02 -4.76
CA ALA A 126 -0.65 4.53 -3.84
C ALA A 126 0.60 5.42 -3.95
N ILE A 127 1.06 5.71 -5.17
CA ILE A 127 2.22 6.59 -5.41
C ILE A 127 1.97 7.97 -4.82
N ALA A 128 0.81 8.56 -5.14
CA ALA A 128 0.43 9.86 -4.61
C ALA A 128 0.44 9.85 -3.08
N SER A 129 -0.18 8.84 -2.46
CA SER A 129 -0.21 8.70 -1.01
C SER A 129 1.18 8.66 -0.41
N THR A 130 2.09 7.83 -0.94
CA THR A 130 3.47 7.73 -0.45
C THR A 130 4.21 9.06 -0.57
N VAL A 131 4.01 9.81 -1.66
CA VAL A 131 4.63 11.14 -1.84
C VAL A 131 4.09 12.13 -0.80
N PHE A 132 2.77 12.23 -0.65
CA PHE A 132 2.14 13.18 0.27
C PHE A 132 2.45 12.84 1.74
N ILE A 133 2.41 11.56 2.12
CA ILE A 133 2.84 11.09 3.46
C ILE A 133 4.33 11.36 3.65
N GLY A 134 5.17 11.13 2.65
CA GLY A 134 6.61 11.40 2.71
C GLY A 134 6.94 12.88 2.95
N VAL A 135 6.28 13.79 2.23
CA VAL A 135 6.42 15.24 2.47
C VAL A 135 5.91 15.62 3.87
N GLY A 136 4.76 15.06 4.29
CA GLY A 136 4.24 15.25 5.64
C GLY A 136 5.18 14.75 6.74
N PHE A 137 5.87 13.63 6.50
CA PHE A 137 6.91 13.09 7.37
C PHE A 137 8.10 14.05 7.49
N LEU A 138 8.63 14.56 6.36
CA LEU A 138 9.74 15.53 6.38
C LEU A 138 9.37 16.85 7.07
N ALA A 139 8.14 17.32 6.90
CA ALA A 139 7.64 18.50 7.59
C ALA A 139 7.48 18.24 9.12
N THR A 140 6.97 17.07 9.50
CA THR A 140 6.86 16.65 10.91
C THR A 140 8.23 16.50 11.57
N MET A 141 9.21 15.92 10.88
CA MET A 141 10.62 15.89 11.27
C MET A 141 11.15 17.29 11.57
N THR A 142 10.90 18.24 10.67
CA THR A 142 11.34 19.63 10.82
C THR A 142 10.68 20.28 12.05
N LEU A 143 9.37 20.08 12.23
CA LEU A 143 8.64 20.58 13.41
C LEU A 143 9.19 19.99 14.72
N ALA A 144 9.44 18.68 14.76
CA ALA A 144 10.02 18.02 15.91
C ALA A 144 11.42 18.55 16.22
N PHE A 145 12.27 18.71 15.21
CA PHE A 145 13.63 19.26 15.36
C PHE A 145 13.62 20.71 15.88
N LEU A 146 12.75 21.57 15.35
CA LEU A 146 12.59 22.94 15.85
C LEU A 146 12.11 22.99 17.30
N SER A 147 11.22 22.08 17.69
CA SER A 147 10.78 21.94 19.09
C SER A 147 11.93 21.51 20.02
N LEU A 148 12.80 20.59 19.56
CA LEU A 148 13.99 20.17 20.29
C LEU A 148 14.97 21.34 20.48
N LEU A 149 15.28 22.07 19.42
CA LEU A 149 16.18 23.23 19.47
C LEU A 149 15.67 24.31 20.44
N ARG A 150 14.37 24.62 20.41
CA ARG A 150 13.79 25.59 21.33
C ARG A 150 13.89 25.15 22.79
N SER A 151 13.64 23.87 23.06
CA SER A 151 13.76 23.27 24.40
C SER A 151 15.19 23.38 24.95
N VAL A 152 16.21 23.21 24.09
CA VAL A 152 17.63 23.35 24.49
C VAL A 152 18.00 24.83 24.69
N SER A 153 17.58 25.73 23.80
CA SER A 153 17.95 27.16 23.86
C SER A 153 17.35 27.90 25.07
N THR A 154 16.17 27.50 25.54
CA THR A 154 15.52 28.11 26.71
C THR A 154 16.26 27.84 28.02
N HIS A 155 17.21 26.89 28.05
CA HIS A 155 18.13 26.71 29.18
C HIS A 155 19.31 27.69 29.17
N ARG A 156 19.62 28.32 28.03
CA ARG A 156 20.83 29.15 27.86
C ARG A 156 20.55 30.66 27.89
N HIS A 157 19.33 31.09 27.55
CA HIS A 157 18.92 32.50 27.59
C HIS A 157 17.79 32.71 28.61
N LYS A 158 18.15 32.82 29.89
CA LYS A 158 17.30 33.45 30.92
C LYS A 158 17.59 34.94 31.09
N HIS A 159 18.52 35.48 30.31
CA HIS A 159 18.89 36.88 30.25
C HIS A 159 18.98 37.28 28.76
N GLU A 160 17.88 37.74 28.19
CA GLU A 160 17.82 38.93 27.34
C GLU A 160 16.42 39.07 26.75
N SER A 161 15.94 40.30 26.87
CA SER A 161 14.67 40.88 26.49
C SER A 161 14.13 40.50 25.11
N ASP A 162 12.83 40.24 25.08
CA ASP A 162 11.86 40.87 24.18
C ASP A 162 12.34 41.28 22.77
N HIS A 163 12.59 40.29 21.93
CA HIS A 163 12.22 40.42 20.53
C HIS A 163 11.18 39.36 20.18
N ARG A 164 9.91 39.78 20.30
CA ARG A 164 8.72 39.09 19.81
C ARG A 164 8.77 39.03 18.27
N SER A 165 9.69 38.23 17.74
CA SER A 165 9.73 37.87 16.33
C SER A 165 8.41 37.19 15.99
N ASN A 166 7.62 37.88 15.16
CA ASN A 166 6.32 37.47 14.66
C ASN A 166 6.49 36.31 13.67
N ASN A 167 6.96 35.17 14.16
CA ASN A 167 7.34 34.02 13.34
C ASN A 167 6.08 33.27 12.86
N ARG A 168 5.41 33.84 11.85
CA ARG A 168 4.27 33.25 11.12
C ARG A 168 4.63 31.94 10.40
N ALA A 169 5.92 31.68 10.20
CA ALA A 169 6.44 30.49 9.52
C ALA A 169 6.06 29.17 10.21
N LEU A 170 6.10 29.11 11.55
CA LEU A 170 5.81 27.87 12.28
C LEU A 170 4.33 27.44 12.15
N PRO A 171 3.33 28.33 12.38
CA PRO A 171 1.93 27.98 12.13
C PRO A 171 1.65 27.60 10.67
N LEU A 172 2.30 28.26 9.71
CA LEU A 172 2.13 27.95 8.29
C LEU A 172 2.72 26.56 7.94
N LEU A 173 3.88 26.22 8.49
CA LEU A 173 4.46 24.88 8.36
C LEU A 173 3.54 23.80 8.97
N THR A 174 2.92 24.06 10.12
CA THR A 174 1.91 23.16 10.71
C THR A 174 0.73 22.95 9.77
N LEU A 175 0.18 24.03 9.21
CA LEU A 175 -0.94 23.96 8.26
C LEU A 175 -0.57 23.13 7.02
N VAL A 176 0.59 23.40 6.43
CA VAL A 176 1.13 22.66 5.28
C VAL A 176 1.28 21.18 5.64
N THR A 177 1.88 20.86 6.80
CA THR A 177 2.04 19.48 7.27
C THR A 177 0.69 18.76 7.33
N LEU A 178 -0.32 19.38 7.93
CA LEU A 178 -1.66 18.80 8.03
C LEU A 178 -2.32 18.62 6.66
N ALA A 179 -2.16 19.58 5.74
CA ALA A 179 -2.69 19.47 4.38
C ALA A 179 -2.07 18.29 3.62
N PHE A 180 -0.74 18.14 3.67
CA PHE A 180 -0.05 17.02 3.03
C PHE A 180 -0.44 15.68 3.66
N LEU A 181 -0.50 15.58 4.99
CA LEU A 181 -0.95 14.35 5.67
C LEU A 181 -2.41 14.01 5.33
N PHE A 182 -3.29 15.01 5.23
CA PHE A 182 -4.69 14.80 4.85
C PHE A 182 -4.82 14.28 3.42
N VAL A 183 -4.15 14.91 2.45
CA VAL A 183 -4.18 14.43 1.05
C VAL A 183 -3.55 13.03 0.95
N GLY A 184 -2.46 12.78 1.67
CA GLY A 184 -1.83 11.46 1.75
C GLY A 184 -2.75 10.38 2.32
N PHE A 185 -3.51 10.71 3.37
CA PHE A 185 -4.53 9.85 3.96
C PHE A 185 -5.67 9.53 2.97
N VAL A 186 -6.26 10.56 2.34
CA VAL A 186 -7.38 10.36 1.40
C VAL A 186 -6.95 9.51 0.21
N THR A 187 -5.78 9.80 -0.36
CA THR A 187 -5.23 9.01 -1.48
C THR A 187 -4.87 7.58 -1.07
N ALA A 188 -4.42 7.34 0.17
CA ALA A 188 -4.21 5.99 0.69
C ALA A 188 -5.52 5.18 0.73
N LEU A 189 -6.61 5.79 1.23
CA LEU A 189 -7.92 5.13 1.30
C LEU A 189 -8.47 4.82 -0.09
N ILE A 190 -8.37 5.76 -1.03
CA ILE A 190 -8.81 5.56 -2.41
C ILE A 190 -7.99 4.44 -3.08
N SER A 191 -6.68 4.43 -2.86
CA SER A 191 -5.79 3.38 -3.35
C SER A 191 -6.18 2.00 -2.81
N GLN A 192 -6.41 1.90 -1.50
CA GLN A 192 -6.84 0.64 -0.87
C GLN A 192 -8.21 0.19 -1.40
N PHE A 193 -9.17 1.11 -1.54
CA PHE A 193 -10.49 0.81 -2.10
C PHE A 193 -10.40 0.25 -3.52
N TYR A 194 -9.70 0.93 -4.44
CA TYR A 194 -9.54 0.44 -5.80
C TYR A 194 -8.68 -0.82 -5.87
N GLY A 195 -7.75 -1.01 -4.95
CA GLY A 195 -6.99 -2.25 -4.81
C GLY A 195 -7.90 -3.44 -4.48
N ILE A 196 -8.83 -3.29 -3.53
CA ILE A 196 -9.82 -4.33 -3.21
C ILE A 196 -10.72 -4.59 -4.44
N MET A 197 -11.25 -3.52 -5.05
CA MET A 197 -12.15 -3.67 -6.19
C MET A 197 -11.46 -4.36 -7.36
N GLY A 198 -10.26 -3.90 -7.72
CA GLY A 198 -9.48 -4.43 -8.85
C GLY A 198 -9.06 -5.88 -8.61
N PHE A 199 -8.39 -6.15 -7.49
CA PHE A 199 -7.76 -7.46 -7.28
C PHE A 199 -8.62 -8.51 -6.59
N ILE A 200 -9.81 -8.16 -6.11
CA ILE A 200 -10.67 -9.13 -5.41
C ILE A 200 -12.03 -9.19 -6.07
N VAL A 201 -12.70 -8.05 -6.24
CA VAL A 201 -14.11 -8.04 -6.67
C VAL A 201 -14.28 -8.18 -8.18
N SER A 202 -13.40 -7.56 -8.96
CA SER A 202 -13.54 -7.50 -10.42
C SER A 202 -12.85 -8.64 -11.18
N LEU A 203 -12.10 -9.49 -10.47
CA LEU A 203 -11.49 -10.68 -11.08
C LEU A 203 -12.59 -11.71 -11.41
N PRO A 204 -12.55 -12.30 -12.61
CA PRO A 204 -13.45 -13.40 -12.96
C PRO A 204 -13.24 -14.60 -12.02
N ASN A 205 -14.31 -15.38 -11.81
CA ASN A 205 -14.31 -16.73 -11.23
C ASN A 205 -14.02 -16.86 -9.72
N GLN A 206 -14.29 -15.80 -8.95
CA GLN A 206 -14.27 -15.88 -7.47
C GLN A 206 -15.37 -16.77 -6.87
N SER A 207 -16.48 -16.97 -7.59
CA SER A 207 -17.63 -17.77 -7.15
C SER A 207 -17.46 -19.26 -7.37
N ASP A 208 -16.62 -19.66 -8.32
CA ASP A 208 -16.67 -21.02 -8.89
C ASP A 208 -15.98 -22.04 -7.99
N PHE A 209 -15.04 -21.58 -7.15
CA PHE A 209 -14.42 -22.38 -6.10
C PHE A 209 -15.35 -22.61 -4.88
N ALA A 210 -16.33 -21.73 -4.64
CA ALA A 210 -17.18 -21.79 -3.45
C ALA A 210 -18.30 -22.84 -3.57
N SER A 211 -18.67 -23.26 -4.79
CA SER A 211 -19.57 -24.39 -5.01
C SER A 211 -18.74 -25.67 -5.15
N SER A 212 -18.79 -26.54 -4.14
CA SER A 212 -18.19 -27.88 -4.11
C SER A 212 -18.67 -28.86 -5.20
N GLN A 213 -19.37 -28.35 -6.22
CA GLN A 213 -19.76 -29.04 -7.44
C GLN A 213 -19.54 -28.03 -8.58
N GLY A 214 -18.35 -28.08 -9.16
CA GLY A 214 -17.91 -27.19 -10.22
C GLY A 214 -18.94 -27.06 -11.33
N SER A 215 -19.48 -25.86 -11.50
CA SER A 215 -20.13 -25.44 -12.74
C SER A 215 -19.40 -24.25 -13.40
N GLY A 216 -18.20 -23.91 -12.91
CA GLY A 216 -17.25 -23.06 -13.61
C GLY A 216 -16.50 -23.86 -14.66
N SER A 217 -16.43 -23.33 -15.88
CA SER A 217 -16.01 -23.99 -17.12
C SER A 217 -14.81 -24.96 -16.98
N SER A 218 -14.97 -26.18 -17.51
CA SER A 218 -13.91 -27.19 -17.69
C SER A 218 -12.57 -26.62 -18.17
N ASN A 219 -12.61 -25.56 -18.98
CA ASN A 219 -11.44 -24.93 -19.57
C ASN A 219 -10.54 -24.22 -18.54
N GLU A 220 -11.06 -23.71 -17.42
CA GLU A 220 -10.24 -22.95 -16.47
C GLU A 220 -9.45 -23.86 -15.53
N ALA A 221 -10.07 -24.97 -15.10
CA ALA A 221 -9.37 -26.03 -14.38
C ALA A 221 -8.33 -26.74 -15.30
N GLU A 222 -8.62 -26.87 -16.60
CA GLU A 222 -7.66 -27.38 -17.58
C GLU A 222 -6.48 -26.42 -17.86
N VAL A 223 -6.70 -25.10 -17.79
CA VAL A 223 -5.68 -24.08 -18.12
C VAL A 223 -4.89 -23.60 -16.89
N HIS A 224 -5.53 -23.49 -15.72
CA HIS A 224 -4.94 -22.91 -14.51
C HIS A 224 -4.95 -23.84 -13.28
N GLY A 225 -5.43 -25.08 -13.43
CA GLY A 225 -5.51 -26.07 -12.34
C GLY A 225 -6.58 -25.74 -11.29
N PHE A 226 -6.63 -26.53 -10.22
CA PHE A 226 -7.53 -26.28 -9.09
C PHE A 226 -6.94 -25.19 -8.20
N HIS A 227 -7.60 -24.03 -8.14
CA HIS A 227 -7.11 -22.88 -7.40
C HIS A 227 -8.18 -22.26 -6.52
N GLY A 228 -7.76 -21.77 -5.35
CA GLY A 228 -8.62 -20.96 -4.48
C GLY A 228 -8.96 -19.61 -5.10
N PRO A 229 -9.94 -18.87 -4.53
CA PRO A 229 -10.24 -17.50 -4.92
C PRO A 229 -9.05 -16.57 -4.61
N TRP A 230 -8.99 -15.44 -5.30
CA TRP A 230 -8.07 -14.36 -4.91
C TRP A 230 -8.60 -13.71 -3.64
N PHE A 231 -7.74 -13.58 -2.63
CA PHE A 231 -8.07 -12.91 -1.38
C PHE A 231 -7.05 -11.84 -1.01
N GLN A 232 -7.47 -10.95 -0.10
CA GLN A 232 -6.71 -9.76 0.27
C GLN A 232 -5.41 -10.13 0.98
N GLY A 233 -4.28 -9.69 0.43
CA GLY A 233 -2.96 -9.90 1.04
C GLY A 233 -2.61 -8.88 2.11
N LYS A 234 -1.44 -9.04 2.73
CA LYS A 234 -0.99 -8.19 3.85
C LYS A 234 -0.75 -6.74 3.46
N ALA A 235 -0.33 -6.47 2.23
CA ALA A 235 -0.10 -5.11 1.78
C ALA A 235 -1.39 -4.29 1.83
N LEU A 236 -2.48 -4.92 1.41
CA LEU A 236 -3.78 -4.27 1.26
C LEU A 236 -4.58 -4.29 2.57
N SER A 237 -4.46 -5.33 3.39
CA SER A 237 -5.20 -5.47 4.65
C SER A 237 -4.50 -4.81 5.85
N VAL A 238 -3.17 -4.98 5.95
CA VAL A 238 -2.39 -4.55 7.12
C VAL A 238 -1.60 -3.29 6.80
N TYR A 239 -0.73 -3.33 5.78
CA TYR A 239 0.20 -2.21 5.55
C TYR A 239 -0.53 -0.94 5.14
N ALA A 240 -1.47 -1.01 4.20
CA ALA A 240 -2.27 0.13 3.78
C ALA A 240 -3.03 0.74 4.97
N THR A 241 -3.66 -0.12 5.79
CA THR A 241 -4.43 0.27 6.98
C THR A 241 -3.55 0.97 8.02
N LEU A 242 -2.37 0.41 8.29
CA LEU A 242 -1.42 1.02 9.21
C LEU A 242 -0.86 2.33 8.64
N ALA A 243 -0.60 2.43 7.34
CA ALA A 243 -0.09 3.64 6.70
C ALA A 243 -1.05 4.82 6.90
N TRP A 244 -2.32 4.66 6.53
CA TRP A 244 -3.30 5.73 6.68
C TRP A 244 -3.70 5.95 8.15
N GLY A 245 -3.76 4.89 8.97
CA GLY A 245 -4.06 4.98 10.39
C GLY A 245 -3.01 5.78 11.17
N PHE A 246 -1.73 5.49 10.95
CA PHE A 246 -0.64 6.27 11.55
C PHE A 246 -0.57 7.69 10.98
N THR A 247 -0.94 7.91 9.72
CA THR A 247 -1.05 9.26 9.14
C THR A 247 -2.06 10.12 9.90
N ILE A 248 -3.24 9.57 10.26
CA ILE A 248 -4.23 10.26 11.11
C ILE A 248 -3.64 10.54 12.50
N ALA A 249 -2.97 9.55 13.09
CA ALA A 249 -2.37 9.71 14.41
C ALA A 249 -1.30 10.82 14.42
N THR A 250 -0.46 10.89 13.39
CA THR A 250 0.49 11.99 13.18
C THR A 250 -0.22 13.32 13.05
N GLY A 251 -1.24 13.42 12.19
CA GLY A 251 -2.00 14.67 11.99
C GLY A 251 -2.64 15.17 13.28
N THR A 252 -3.19 14.25 14.08
CA THR A 252 -3.76 14.56 15.40
C THR A 252 -2.69 15.07 16.37
N MET A 253 -1.53 14.41 16.42
CA MET A 253 -0.44 14.86 17.28
C MET A 253 0.11 16.23 16.83
N VAL A 254 0.21 16.47 15.53
CA VAL A 254 0.67 17.75 14.98
C VAL A 254 -0.30 18.88 15.34
N SER A 255 -1.61 18.67 15.20
CA SER A 255 -2.62 19.68 15.52
C SER A 255 -2.72 20.00 17.02
N LEU A 256 -2.50 19.01 17.89
CA LEU A 256 -2.48 19.19 19.34
C LEU A 256 -1.20 19.89 19.84
N THR A 257 -0.08 19.67 19.15
CA THR A 257 1.24 20.12 19.61
C THR A 257 1.58 21.53 19.12
N TRP A 258 1.26 21.86 17.87
CA TRP A 258 1.62 23.15 17.26
C TRP A 258 0.38 23.98 16.91
N ARG A 259 0.49 25.30 17.10
CA ARG A 259 -0.61 26.24 16.82
C ARG A 259 -0.82 26.43 15.32
N LEU A 260 -2.07 26.54 14.92
CA LEU A 260 -2.51 26.93 13.57
C LEU A 260 -2.43 28.46 13.37
N PRO A 261 -2.34 28.93 12.12
CA PRO A 261 -2.35 30.36 11.83
C PRO A 261 -3.67 30.97 12.29
N ARG A 262 -3.60 32.12 12.97
CA ARG A 262 -4.78 32.91 13.32
C ARG A 262 -5.14 33.78 12.13
N TRP A 263 -6.30 33.53 11.56
CA TRP A 263 -6.89 34.38 10.52
C TRP A 263 -7.70 35.46 11.24
N ASN A 264 -7.28 36.73 11.12
CA ASN A 264 -8.15 37.83 11.48
C ASN A 264 -9.09 38.03 10.29
N VAL A 265 -10.35 37.64 10.45
CA VAL A 265 -11.44 37.92 9.51
C VAL A 265 -12.20 39.13 10.03
#